data_AF-A0A2H9QIC6-F1
#
_entry.id   AF-A0A2H9QIC6-F1
#
_cell.length_a   1.000
_cell.length_b   1.000
_cell.length_c   1.000
_cell.angle_alpha   90.00
_cell.angle_beta   90.00
_cell.angle_gamma   90.00
#
_symmetry.space_group_name_H-M   'P 1'
#
loop_
_entity.id
_entity.type
_entity.pdbx_description
1 polymer ?
#
loop_
_entity_poly.entity_id
_entity_poly.type
_entity_poly.pdbx_seq_one_letter_code
_entity_poly.pdbx_strand_id
1 'polypeptide(L)' 'MFYLIGAGINDYADMPLKGLEYCKKCSFVFLEKYTSIFSDESVKKL' A
#
# COMPACT_ATOMS: atom_id res chain seq x y z
N MET A 1 1.65 16.54 0.84
CA MET A 1 2.12 15.94 -0.43
C MET A 1 1.21 14.76 -0.74
N PHE A 2 0.95 14.49 -2.01
CA PHE A 2 0.17 13.34 -2.44
C PHE A 2 1.07 12.33 -3.16
N TYR A 3 1.01 11.06 -2.75
CA TYR A 3 1.81 9.98 -3.30
C TYR A 3 0.89 8.90 -3.88
N LEU A 4 1.15 8.50 -5.13
CA LEU A 4 0.60 7.28 -5.72
C LEU A 4 1.64 6.18 -5.62
N ILE A 5 1.34 5.14 -4.85
CA ILE A 5 2.27 4.06 -4.52
C ILE A 5 1.64 2.74 -4.98
N GLY A 6 2.34 2.00 -5.84
CA GLY A 6 1.91 0.66 -6.24
C GLY A 6 2.02 -0.30 -5.06
N ALA A 7 0.92 -0.99 -4.73
CA ALA A 7 0.84 -1.89 -3.58
C ALA A 7 1.50 -3.26 -3.80
N GLY A 8 1.78 -3.62 -5.06
CA GLY A 8 2.28 -4.94 -5.44
C GLY A 8 1.23 -5.77 -6.18
N ILE A 9 1.43 -7.09 -6.26
CA ILE A 9 0.52 -8.00 -6.96
C ILE A 9 -0.32 -8.80 -5.96
N ASN A 10 0.30 -9.41 -4.95
CA ASN A 10 -0.39 -10.31 -4.03
C ASN A 10 -0.61 -9.69 -2.65
N ASP A 11 0.43 -9.08 -2.07
CA ASP A 11 0.37 -8.43 -0.77
C ASP A 11 1.33 -7.24 -0.66
N TYR A 12 1.35 -6.57 0.51
CA TYR A 12 2.23 -5.42 0.73
C TYR A 12 3.73 -5.78 0.85
N ALA A 13 4.11 -7.05 0.99
CA ALA A 13 5.51 -7.44 0.93
C ALA A 13 6.08 -7.28 -0.49
N ASP A 14 5.21 -7.29 -1.51
CA ASP A 14 5.58 -6.95 -2.89
C ASP A 14 5.81 -5.44 -3.08
N MET A 15 5.40 -4.58 -2.13
CA MET A 15 5.62 -3.14 -2.19
C MET A 15 7.12 -2.82 -2.04
N PRO A 16 7.69 -1.93 -2.87
CA PRO A 16 9.05 -1.45 -2.69
C PRO A 16 9.27 -0.81 -1.31
N LEU A 17 10.44 -1.01 -0.69
CA LEU A 17 10.76 -0.46 0.64
C LEU A 17 10.56 1.06 0.74
N LYS A 18 10.86 1.81 -0.33
CA LYS A 18 10.59 3.26 -0.40
C LYS A 18 9.09 3.58 -0.30
N GLY A 19 8.23 2.77 -0.92
CA GLY A 19 6.78 2.93 -0.82
C GLY A 19 6.32 2.79 0.63
N LEU A 20 6.81 1.75 1.32
CA LEU A 20 6.54 1.54 2.74
C LEU A 20 7.03 2.70 3.62
N GLU A 21 8.23 3.23 3.36
CA GLU A 21 8.75 4.40 4.06
C GLU A 21 7.86 5.64 3.89
N TYR A 22 7.31 5.86 2.68
CA TYR A 22 6.40 6.98 2.45
C TYR A 22 5.07 6.78 3.15
N CYS A 23 4.48 5.58 3.10
CA CYS A 23 3.26 5.26 3.83
C CYS A 23 3.40 5.56 5.33
N LYS A 24 4.52 5.15 5.96
CA LYS A 24 4.79 5.41 7.38
C LYS A 24 4.93 6.88 7.75
N LYS A 25 5.28 7.75 6.80
CA LYS A 25 5.43 9.20 7.02
C LYS A 25 4.16 9.99 6.70
N CYS A 26 3.17 9.37 6.05
CA CYS A 26 1.93 10.04 5.69
C CYS A 26 0.98 10.12 6.89
N SER A 27 0.34 11.27 7.08
CA SER A 27 -0.72 11.42 8.10
C SER A 27 -1.96 10.61 7.76
N PHE A 28 -2.20 10.34 6.47
CA PHE A 28 -3.31 9.55 5.97
C PHE A 28 -2.83 8.63 4.86
N VAL A 29 -3.29 7.37 4.91
CA VAL A 29 -3.02 6.36 3.89
C VAL A 29 -4.36 5.79 3.46
N PHE A 30 -4.59 5.76 2.15
CA PHE A 30 -5.79 5.23 1.53
C PHE A 30 -5.41 4.07 0.61
N LEU A 31 -6.32 3.10 0.49
CA LEU A 31 -6.17 1.95 -0.39
C LEU A 31 -7.36 1.86 -1.32
N GLU A 32 -7.07 1.76 -2.61
CA GLU A 32 -8.03 1.40 -3.63
C GLU A 32 -7.94 -0.12 -3.89
N LYS A 33 -9.09 -0.77 -4.12
CA LYS A 33 -9.17 -2.23 -4.39
C LYS A 33 -10.11 -2.60 -5.52
N TYR A 34 -10.64 -1.62 -6.25
CA TYR A 34 -11.62 -1.91 -7.31
C TYR A 34 -10.96 -2.15 -8.67
N THR A 35 -9.68 -1.81 -8.84
CA THR A 35 -8.98 -1.98 -10.11
C THR A 35 -8.26 -3.32 -10.23
N SER A 36 -7.97 -3.97 -9.09
CA SER A 36 -7.31 -5.29 -9.04
C SER A 36 -7.73 -6.08 -7.81
N ILE A 37 -7.63 -7.40 -7.90
CA ILE A 37 -7.77 -8.29 -6.75
C ILE A 37 -6.53 -8.11 -5.86
N PHE A 38 -6.74 -7.70 -4.61
CA PHE A 38 -5.67 -7.52 -3.63
C PHE A 38 -6.12 -8.05 -2.27
N SER A 39 -5.34 -8.91 -1.63
CA SER A 39 -5.74 -9.58 -0.38
C SER A 39 -5.97 -8.60 0.78
N ASP A 40 -7.02 -8.81 1.57
CA ASP A 40 -7.36 -7.99 2.77
C ASP A 40 -6.51 -8.32 4.00
N GLU A 41 -5.95 -9.53 4.08
CA GLU A 41 -5.14 -9.94 5.24
C GLU A 41 -3.92 -9.04 5.46
N SER A 42 -3.46 -8.41 4.39
CA SER A 42 -2.27 -7.57 4.35
C SER A 42 -2.54 -6.17 4.91
N VAL A 43 -3.78 -5.68 4.85
CA VAL A 43 -4.15 -4.28 5.21
C VAL A 43 -3.98 -4.01 6.70
N LYS A 44 -4.10 -5.06 7.54
CA LYS A 44 -3.92 -4.95 9.00
C LYS A 44 -2.45 -4.81 9.44
N LYS A 45 -1.49 -4.92 8.51
CA LYS A 45 -0.05 -4.93 8.81
C LYS A 45 0.66 -3.60 8.54
N LEU A 46 -0.01 -2.64 7.92
CA LEU A 46 0.48 -1.28 7.68
C LEU A 46 0.16 -0.37 8.87
#